data_AF-A0A957EA38-F1
#
_entry.id   AF-A0A957EA38-F1
#
_cell.length_a   1.000
_cell.length_b   1.000
_cell.length_c   1.000
_cell.angle_alpha   90.00
_cell.angle_beta   90.00
_cell.angle_gamma   90.00
#
_symmetry.space_group_name_H-M   'P 1'
#
loop_
_entity.id
_entity.type
_entity.pdbx_description
1 polymer ?
#
loop_
_entity_poly.entity_id
_entity_poly.type
_entity_poly.pdbx_seq_one_letter_code
_entity_poly.pdbx_strand_id
1 'polypeptide(L)'
;EPTANLLMEQLGYTFVDQENQRYRYQADGNDIGLYVDILHRPGQPAAQFGAGSIHHIAFRTVDDSEQLEYFNKLRQAHFQVTPVQDRQYFRSIYFRSPGGVLFEIATDAPGFPYDEPVAELGTHLKLPPWLEKHRPAIEQHLPEIELKPVQAAKL
;
A
#
# COMPACT_ATOMS: atom_id res chain seq x y z
N GLU A 1 -12.28 -14.30 -12.58
CA GLU A 1 -12.63 -13.45 -11.42
C GLU A 1 -12.06 -12.06 -11.73
N PRO A 2 -12.83 -10.95 -11.64
CA PRO A 2 -12.39 -9.66 -12.19
C PRO A 2 -11.17 -9.05 -11.49
N THR A 3 -10.94 -9.33 -10.20
CA THR A 3 -9.75 -8.86 -9.48
C THR A 3 -8.47 -9.55 -9.97
N ALA A 4 -8.55 -10.84 -10.32
CA ALA A 4 -7.47 -11.60 -10.92
C ALA A 4 -7.11 -11.03 -12.30
N ASN A 5 -8.09 -10.66 -13.12
CA ASN A 5 -7.84 -10.01 -14.40
C ASN A 5 -7.12 -8.67 -14.22
N LEU A 6 -7.51 -7.87 -13.21
CA LEU A 6 -6.79 -6.65 -12.85
C LEU A 6 -5.31 -6.95 -12.51
N LEU A 7 -5.05 -7.96 -11.65
CA LEU A 7 -3.68 -8.34 -11.27
C LEU A 7 -2.86 -8.73 -12.51
N MET A 8 -3.41 -9.59 -13.36
CA MET A 8 -2.66 -10.14 -14.51
C MET A 8 -2.51 -9.14 -15.65
N GLU A 9 -3.61 -8.54 -16.10
CA GLU A 9 -3.61 -7.70 -17.30
C GLU A 9 -3.06 -6.30 -17.02
N GLN A 10 -3.35 -5.74 -15.83
CA GLN A 10 -2.99 -4.36 -15.52
C GLN A 10 -1.74 -4.27 -14.66
N LEU A 11 -1.58 -5.16 -13.68
CA LEU A 11 -0.46 -5.11 -12.72
C LEU A 11 0.70 -6.05 -13.05
N GLY A 12 0.57 -6.89 -14.09
CA GLY A 12 1.67 -7.74 -14.58
C GLY A 12 1.92 -8.99 -13.75
N TYR A 13 0.98 -9.38 -12.90
CA TYR A 13 1.09 -10.61 -12.12
C TYR A 13 0.85 -11.85 -12.99
N THR A 14 1.44 -12.97 -12.59
CA THR A 14 1.23 -14.28 -13.23
C THR A 14 0.53 -15.22 -12.27
N PHE A 15 -0.37 -16.07 -12.77
CA PHE A 15 -0.97 -17.13 -11.97
C PHE A 15 0.07 -18.20 -11.65
N VAL A 16 0.11 -18.64 -10.39
CA VAL A 16 1.08 -19.64 -9.91
C VAL A 16 0.39 -20.96 -9.64
N ASP A 17 -0.57 -20.97 -8.73
CA ASP A 17 -1.25 -22.19 -8.28
C ASP A 17 -2.60 -21.87 -7.64
N GLN A 18 -3.41 -22.89 -7.43
CA GLN A 18 -4.70 -22.81 -6.76
C GLN A 18 -4.83 -23.93 -5.73
N GLU A 19 -5.21 -23.55 -4.51
CA GLU A 19 -5.61 -24.48 -3.45
C GLU A 19 -7.04 -24.17 -3.00
N ASN A 20 -7.97 -25.08 -3.29
CA ASN A 20 -9.40 -24.89 -2.99
C ASN A 20 -9.96 -23.58 -3.63
N GLN A 21 -10.36 -22.61 -2.80
CA GLN A 21 -10.88 -21.31 -3.21
C GLN A 21 -9.81 -20.20 -3.20
N ARG A 22 -8.54 -20.55 -2.98
CA ARG A 22 -7.40 -19.63 -2.93
C ARG A 22 -6.62 -19.73 -4.23
N TYR A 23 -6.42 -18.59 -4.88
CA TYR A 23 -5.70 -18.46 -6.13
C TYR A 23 -4.48 -17.59 -5.91
N ARG A 24 -3.29 -18.11 -6.19
CA ARG A 24 -2.03 -17.42 -5.97
C ARG A 24 -1.52 -16.78 -7.25
N TYR A 25 -1.13 -15.52 -7.13
CA TYR A 25 -0.51 -14.73 -8.18
C TYR A 25 0.85 -14.22 -7.72
N GLN A 26 1.80 -14.11 -8.64
CA GLN A 26 3.16 -13.64 -8.39
C GLN A 26 3.50 -12.45 -9.29
N ALA A 27 4.00 -11.38 -8.69
CA ALA A 27 4.66 -10.28 -9.41
C ALA A 27 6.00 -10.74 -10.00
N ASP A 28 6.42 -10.12 -11.08
CA ASP A 28 7.77 -10.32 -11.62
C ASP A 28 8.84 -9.79 -10.63
N GLY A 29 10.03 -10.38 -10.68
CA GLY A 29 11.16 -10.02 -9.82
C GLY A 29 11.53 -11.09 -8.77
N ASN A 30 12.57 -10.79 -7.99
CA ASN A 30 13.19 -11.68 -7.01
C ASN A 30 13.29 -11.05 -5.61
N ASP A 31 12.34 -10.17 -5.27
CA ASP A 31 12.28 -9.45 -4.00
C ASP A 31 11.24 -10.05 -3.03
N ILE A 32 11.00 -9.40 -1.90
CA ILE A 32 9.96 -9.76 -0.94
C ILE A 32 8.58 -9.23 -1.36
N GLY A 33 7.52 -9.83 -0.81
CA GLY A 33 6.15 -9.32 -1.00
C GLY A 33 5.56 -9.56 -2.40
N LEU A 34 6.08 -10.54 -3.15
CA LEU A 34 5.68 -10.78 -4.53
C LEU A 34 4.38 -11.55 -4.72
N TYR A 35 3.82 -12.17 -3.66
CA TYR A 35 2.66 -13.04 -3.78
C TYR A 35 1.38 -12.37 -3.31
N VAL A 36 0.33 -12.47 -4.13
CA VAL A 36 -1.04 -12.09 -3.78
C VAL A 36 -1.94 -13.30 -3.91
N ASP A 37 -2.62 -13.65 -2.81
CA ASP A 37 -3.64 -14.69 -2.82
C ASP A 37 -5.03 -14.06 -2.88
N ILE A 38 -5.83 -14.41 -3.90
CA ILE A 38 -7.25 -14.09 -3.96
C ILE A 38 -8.04 -15.26 -3.38
N LEU A 39 -8.81 -15.01 -2.33
CA LEU A 39 -9.73 -15.98 -1.75
C LEU A 39 -11.14 -15.73 -2.29
N HIS A 40 -11.62 -16.61 -3.18
CA HIS A 40 -12.92 -16.49 -3.83
C HIS A 40 -14.05 -16.98 -2.92
N ARG A 41 -14.81 -16.05 -2.31
CA ARG A 41 -15.88 -16.37 -1.34
C ARG A 41 -17.26 -15.87 -1.79
N PRO A 42 -17.91 -16.52 -2.76
CA PRO A 42 -19.20 -16.08 -3.28
C PRO A 42 -20.28 -16.20 -2.21
N GLY A 43 -21.26 -15.29 -2.24
CA GLY A 43 -22.41 -15.30 -1.32
C GLY A 43 -22.09 -14.84 0.11
N GLN A 44 -20.85 -14.44 0.41
CA GLN A 44 -20.52 -13.82 1.69
C GLN A 44 -20.90 -12.32 1.69
N PRO A 45 -21.27 -11.76 2.86
CA PRO A 45 -21.53 -10.33 2.97
C PRO A 45 -20.26 -9.52 2.71
N ALA A 46 -20.43 -8.29 2.23
CA ALA A 46 -19.34 -7.34 2.12
C ALA A 46 -18.71 -7.06 3.50
N ALA A 47 -17.39 -6.88 3.54
CA ALA A 47 -16.69 -6.53 4.76
C ALA A 47 -17.12 -5.14 5.27
N GLN A 48 -17.17 -4.98 6.59
CA GLN A 48 -17.39 -3.68 7.22
C GLN A 48 -16.04 -3.05 7.56
N PHE A 49 -15.88 -1.77 7.22
CA PHE A 49 -14.65 -1.03 7.50
C PHE A 49 -14.67 -0.49 8.93
N GLY A 50 -13.54 -0.58 9.63
CA GLY A 50 -13.39 -0.13 11.01
C GLY A 50 -12.06 -0.52 11.64
N ALA A 51 -11.92 -0.26 12.94
CA ALA A 51 -10.74 -0.66 13.70
C ALA A 51 -10.51 -2.18 13.57
N GLY A 52 -9.27 -2.57 13.26
CA GLY A 52 -8.89 -3.96 13.02
C GLY A 52 -9.04 -4.44 11.56
N SER A 53 -9.46 -3.57 10.62
CA SER A 53 -9.51 -3.90 9.18
C SER A 53 -8.28 -3.38 8.42
N ILE A 54 -7.98 -4.02 7.28
CA ILE A 54 -6.97 -3.53 6.32
C ILE A 54 -7.65 -2.49 5.43
N HIS A 55 -7.15 -1.25 5.42
CA HIS A 55 -7.73 -0.16 4.62
C HIS A 55 -7.38 -0.28 3.13
N HIS A 56 -6.12 -0.58 2.81
CA HIS A 56 -5.61 -0.74 1.46
C HIS A 56 -4.35 -1.62 1.44
N ILE A 57 -3.92 -1.97 0.24
CA ILE A 57 -2.63 -2.61 -0.05
C ILE A 57 -1.90 -1.77 -1.11
N ALA A 58 -0.60 -1.56 -0.92
CA ALA A 58 0.26 -0.82 -1.83
C ALA A 58 1.13 -1.74 -2.68
N PHE A 59 1.23 -1.42 -3.97
CA PHE A 59 2.09 -2.05 -4.96
C PHE A 59 3.22 -1.08 -5.30
N ARG A 60 4.44 -1.62 -5.42
CA ARG A 60 5.66 -0.82 -5.62
C ARG A 60 5.82 -0.41 -7.07
N THR A 61 6.41 0.77 -7.26
CA THR A 61 7.07 1.18 -8.51
C THR A 61 8.44 1.76 -8.20
N VAL A 62 9.40 1.56 -9.09
CA VAL A 62 10.79 2.00 -8.89
C VAL A 62 10.91 3.52 -8.80
N ASP A 63 10.10 4.25 -9.57
CA ASP A 63 10.11 5.71 -9.62
C ASP A 63 8.77 6.31 -10.10
N ASP A 64 8.76 7.64 -10.25
CA ASP A 64 7.60 8.41 -10.74
C ASP A 64 7.25 8.07 -12.20
N SER A 65 8.22 7.67 -13.03
CA SER A 65 8.00 7.34 -14.43
C SER A 65 7.20 6.04 -14.55
N GLU A 66 7.60 5.00 -13.83
CA GLU A 66 6.87 3.73 -13.79
C GLU A 66 5.48 3.91 -13.17
N GLN A 67 5.34 4.72 -12.10
CA GLN A 67 4.02 5.06 -11.57
C GLN A 67 3.11 5.73 -12.62
N LEU A 68 3.67 6.63 -13.44
CA LEU A 68 2.91 7.28 -14.51
C LEU A 68 2.46 6.30 -15.60
N GLU A 69 3.27 5.28 -15.90
CA GLU A 69 2.87 4.20 -16.81
C GLU A 69 1.66 3.44 -16.29
N TYR A 70 1.68 3.03 -15.02
CA TYR A 70 0.53 2.38 -14.38
C TYR A 70 -0.69 3.31 -14.29
N PHE A 71 -0.50 4.58 -13.96
CA PHE A 71 -1.57 5.59 -13.96
C PHE A 71 -2.29 5.62 -15.31
N ASN A 72 -1.54 5.73 -16.41
CA ASN A 72 -2.08 5.77 -17.76
C ASN A 72 -2.77 4.46 -18.14
N LYS A 73 -2.13 3.32 -17.87
CA LYS A 73 -2.66 1.98 -18.15
C LYS A 73 -4.00 1.74 -17.45
N LEU A 74 -4.08 2.03 -16.15
CA LEU A 74 -5.31 1.88 -15.36
C LEU A 74 -6.44 2.80 -15.86
N ARG A 75 -6.12 4.05 -16.24
CA ARG A 75 -7.13 4.96 -16.80
C ARG A 75 -7.63 4.53 -18.17
N GLN A 76 -6.76 3.97 -19.01
CA GLN A 76 -7.16 3.37 -20.30
C GLN A 76 -8.08 2.18 -20.09
N ALA A 77 -7.87 1.40 -19.02
CA ALA A 77 -8.78 0.34 -18.57
C ALA A 77 -10.01 0.86 -17.79
N HIS A 78 -10.28 2.17 -17.82
CA HIS A 78 -11.45 2.83 -17.20
C HIS A 78 -11.54 2.77 -15.66
N PHE A 79 -10.43 2.49 -14.96
CA PHE A 79 -10.39 2.64 -13.51
C PHE A 79 -10.44 4.12 -13.09
N GLN A 80 -11.14 4.39 -11.99
CA GLN A 80 -11.11 5.71 -11.34
C GLN A 80 -9.87 5.79 -10.45
N VAL A 81 -8.82 6.41 -10.99
CA VAL A 81 -7.54 6.61 -10.31
C VAL A 81 -7.46 8.02 -9.75
N THR A 82 -7.02 8.18 -8.51
CA THR A 82 -6.79 9.51 -7.92
C THR A 82 -5.66 10.25 -8.64
N PRO A 83 -5.59 11.59 -8.53
CA PRO A 83 -4.35 12.31 -8.80
C PRO A 83 -3.19 11.76 -7.97
N VAL A 84 -1.96 11.99 -8.43
CA VAL A 84 -0.74 11.68 -7.67
C VAL A 84 -0.75 12.49 -6.37
N GLN A 85 -0.54 11.80 -5.24
CA GLN A 85 -0.46 12.39 -3.92
C GLN A 85 0.98 12.30 -3.39
N ASP A 86 1.51 13.43 -2.95
CA ASP A 86 2.78 13.51 -2.24
C ASP A 86 2.57 13.04 -0.79
N ARG A 87 3.24 11.96 -0.41
CA ARG A 87 3.24 11.39 0.94
C ARG A 87 4.54 11.66 1.68
N GLN A 88 5.36 12.60 1.20
CA GLN A 88 6.70 12.96 1.67
C GLN A 88 7.74 11.85 1.46
N TYR A 89 7.43 10.63 1.89
CA TYR A 89 8.32 9.47 1.82
C TYR A 89 8.17 8.68 0.51
N PHE A 90 7.08 8.90 -0.21
CA PHE A 90 6.78 8.32 -1.52
C PHE A 90 5.69 9.16 -2.20
N ARG A 91 5.45 8.90 -3.50
CA ARG A 91 4.28 9.39 -4.22
C ARG A 91 3.33 8.24 -4.48
N SER A 92 2.04 8.52 -4.45
CA SER A 92 1.02 7.47 -4.53
C SER A 92 -0.18 7.84 -5.38
N ILE A 93 -0.77 6.83 -6.01
CA ILE A 93 -2.09 6.88 -6.64
C ILE A 93 -2.96 5.77 -6.08
N TYR A 94 -4.27 6.00 -5.96
CA TYR A 94 -5.21 5.03 -5.43
C TYR A 94 -6.32 4.71 -6.44
N PHE A 95 -6.80 3.47 -6.41
CA PHE A 95 -7.94 3.01 -7.20
C PHE A 95 -8.58 1.78 -6.53
N ARG A 96 -9.86 1.52 -6.79
CA ARG A 96 -10.54 0.33 -6.25
C ARG A 96 -10.48 -0.82 -7.23
N SER A 97 -10.13 -2.00 -6.72
CA SER A 97 -10.27 -3.24 -7.47
C SER A 97 -11.75 -3.60 -7.67
N PRO A 98 -12.09 -4.46 -8.65
CA PRO A 98 -13.46 -4.91 -8.83
C PRO A 98 -14.07 -5.60 -7.59
N GLY A 99 -13.24 -6.29 -6.80
CA GLY A 99 -13.63 -6.88 -5.51
C GLY A 99 -13.82 -5.87 -4.37
N GLY A 100 -13.61 -4.57 -4.63
CA GLY A 100 -13.83 -3.47 -3.68
C GLY A 100 -12.63 -3.10 -2.81
N VAL A 101 -11.53 -3.87 -2.86
CA VAL A 101 -10.29 -3.58 -2.13
C VAL A 101 -9.68 -2.29 -2.68
N LEU A 102 -9.26 -1.39 -1.79
CA LEU A 102 -8.53 -0.19 -2.19
C LEU A 102 -7.08 -0.57 -2.46
N PHE A 103 -6.64 -0.38 -3.70
CA PHE A 103 -5.27 -0.57 -4.13
C PHE A 103 -4.56 0.78 -4.21
N GLU A 104 -3.28 0.77 -3.91
CA GLU A 104 -2.35 1.89 -4.02
C GLU A 104 -1.18 1.49 -4.91
N ILE A 105 -0.69 2.40 -5.75
CA ILE A 105 0.62 2.26 -6.40
C ILE A 105 1.50 3.35 -5.82
N ALA A 106 2.62 2.96 -5.22
CA ALA A 106 3.51 3.82 -4.47
C ALA A 106 4.96 3.67 -4.94
N THR A 107 5.66 4.79 -5.09
CA THR A 107 7.08 4.81 -5.48
C THR A 107 7.98 4.32 -4.34
N ASP A 108 9.08 3.64 -4.68
CA ASP A 108 10.08 3.19 -3.70
C ASP A 108 10.83 4.37 -3.05
N ALA A 109 11.13 5.39 -3.84
CA ALA A 109 11.84 6.59 -3.40
C ALA A 109 10.87 7.70 -2.93
N PRO A 110 11.32 8.63 -2.05
CA PRO A 110 12.65 8.68 -1.41
C PRO A 110 12.85 7.75 -0.20
N GLY A 111 11.77 7.21 0.38
CA GLY A 111 11.79 6.40 1.59
C GLY A 111 11.92 7.21 2.89
N PHE A 112 11.89 6.50 4.02
CA PHE A 112 11.93 7.13 5.36
C PHE A 112 13.24 7.84 5.73
N PRO A 113 14.43 7.47 5.22
CA PRO A 113 15.66 8.24 5.49
C PRO A 113 15.70 9.64 4.87
N TYR A 114 14.60 10.10 4.26
CA TYR A 114 14.47 11.41 3.63
C TYR A 114 14.72 12.57 4.59
N ASP A 115 14.23 12.48 5.82
CA ASP A 115 14.29 13.56 6.80
C ASP A 115 14.73 13.11 8.21
N GLU A 116 15.22 11.88 8.34
CA GLU A 116 15.80 11.32 9.56
C GLU A 116 16.99 10.40 9.21
N PRO A 117 18.06 10.39 10.02
CA PRO A 117 19.10 9.37 9.89
C PRO A 117 18.54 7.98 10.27
N VAL A 118 19.03 6.93 9.62
CA VAL A 118 18.56 5.54 9.85
C VAL A 118 18.58 5.13 11.33
N ALA A 119 19.57 5.59 12.08
CA ALA A 119 19.72 5.28 13.51
C ALA A 119 18.63 5.89 14.41
N GLU A 120 17.87 6.87 13.91
CA GLU A 120 16.86 7.61 14.67
C GLU A 120 15.44 7.41 14.11
N LEU A 121 15.26 6.58 13.07
CA LEU A 121 13.96 6.37 12.44
C LEU A 121 12.88 6.00 13.46
N GLY A 122 11.76 6.74 13.41
CA GLY A 122 10.59 6.49 14.26
C GLY A 122 10.77 6.87 15.72
N THR A 123 11.84 7.59 16.08
CA THR A 123 12.05 8.08 17.45
C THR A 123 11.49 9.49 17.69
N HIS A 124 11.13 10.21 16.62
CA HIS A 124 10.59 11.57 16.69
C HIS A 124 9.22 11.66 15.99
N LEU A 125 8.38 12.61 16.43
CA LEU A 125 7.18 12.97 15.68
C LEU A 125 7.55 13.79 14.44
N LYS A 126 7.56 13.13 13.29
CA LYS A 126 7.74 13.76 11.98
C LYS A 126 6.42 14.28 11.44
N LEU A 127 6.44 15.52 10.96
CA LEU A 127 5.32 16.13 10.26
C LEU A 127 5.80 16.55 8.87
N PRO A 128 4.93 16.47 7.85
CA PRO A 128 5.27 17.02 6.57
C PRO A 128 5.42 18.55 6.65
N PRO A 129 6.24 19.17 5.78
CA PRO A 129 6.54 20.60 5.84
C PRO A 129 5.28 21.50 5.90
N TRP A 130 4.20 21.09 5.24
CA TRP A 130 2.93 21.84 5.24
C TRP A 130 2.15 21.80 6.56
N LEU A 131 2.46 20.87 7.47
CA LEU A 131 1.85 20.74 8.80
C LEU A 131 2.73 21.27 9.94
N GLU A 132 4.01 21.55 9.71
CA GLU A 132 4.93 21.99 10.76
C GLU A 132 4.46 23.26 11.49
N LYS A 133 3.81 24.19 10.78
CA LYS A 133 3.20 25.39 11.38
C LYS A 133 2.11 25.09 12.44
N HIS A 134 1.60 23.86 12.48
CA HIS A 134 0.57 23.40 13.40
C HIS A 134 1.09 22.42 14.45
N ARG A 135 2.41 22.18 14.51
CA ARG A 135 3.03 21.22 15.44
C ARG A 135 2.54 21.33 16.88
N PRO A 136 2.51 22.52 17.53
CA PRO A 136 2.08 22.62 18.93
C PRO A 136 0.64 22.12 19.15
N ALA A 137 -0.25 22.42 18.20
CA ALA A 137 -1.64 21.98 18.28
C ALA A 137 -1.76 20.47 18.02
N ILE A 138 -0.98 19.92 17.10
CA ILE A 138 -0.96 18.48 16.80
C ILE A 138 -0.44 17.70 18.02
N GLU A 139 0.71 18.10 18.57
CA GLU A 139 1.32 17.44 19.73
C GLU A 139 0.40 17.42 20.95
N GLN A 140 -0.39 18.48 21.17
CA GLN A 140 -1.34 18.55 22.28
C GLN A 140 -2.49 17.53 22.18
N HIS A 141 -2.83 17.05 20.97
CA HIS A 141 -3.96 16.14 20.74
C HIS A 141 -3.52 14.69 20.54
N LEU A 142 -2.23 14.43 20.43
CA LEU A 142 -1.71 13.08 20.28
C LEU A 142 -1.50 12.44 21.66
N PRO A 143 -2.01 11.22 21.88
CA PRO A 143 -1.66 10.47 23.08
C PRO A 143 -0.18 10.09 23.03
N GLU A 144 0.45 10.02 24.20
CA GLU A 144 1.81 9.47 24.31
C GLU A 144 1.80 7.99 23.93
N ILE A 145 2.80 7.59 23.13
CA ILE A 145 2.98 6.20 22.70
C ILE A 145 4.13 5.61 23.50
N GLU A 146 3.81 4.74 24.43
CA GLU A 146 4.81 3.91 25.11
C GLU A 146 5.16 2.69 24.25
N LEU A 147 6.38 2.67 23.73
CA LEU A 147 6.91 1.49 23.05
C LEU A 147 7.17 0.40 24.07
N LYS A 148 6.36 -0.67 24.04
CA LYS A 148 6.68 -1.88 24.78
C LYS A 148 7.90 -2.52 24.13
N PRO A 149 8.95 -2.90 24.90
CA PRO A 149 10.08 -3.60 24.34
C PRO A 149 9.57 -4.86 23.63
N VAL A 150 9.91 -4.98 22.35
CA VAL A 150 9.61 -6.18 21.57
C VAL A 150 10.41 -7.31 22.21
N GLN A 151 9.74 -8.25 22.88
CA GLN A 151 10.39 -9.51 23.24
C GLN A 151 10.83 -10.13 21.92
N ALA A 152 12.15 -10.28 21.73
CA ALA A 152 12.67 -11.02 20.59
C ALA A 152 11.90 -12.34 20.51
N ALA A 153 11.20 -12.55 19.39
CA ALA A 153 10.52 -13.80 19.14
C ALA A 153 11.56 -14.91 19.32
N LYS A 154 11.32 -15.81 20.27
CA LYS A 154 12.16 -17.01 20.39
C LYS A 154 12.00 -17.76 19.06
N LEU A 155 13.05 -17.74 18.25
CA LEU A 155 13.21 -18.64 17.11
C LEU A 155 13.35 -20.08 17.61
#